data_AF-A0A957KGF9-F1
#
_entry.id   AF-A0A957KGF9-F1
#
_cell.length_a   1.000
_cell.length_b   1.000
_cell.length_c   1.000
_cell.angle_alpha   90.00
_cell.angle_beta   90.00
_cell.angle_gamma   90.00
#
_symmetry.space_group_name_H-M   'P 1'
#
loop_
_entity.id
_entity.type
_entity.pdbx_description
1 polymer ?
#
loop_
_entity_poly.entity_id
_entity_poly.type
_entity_poly.pdbx_seq_one_letter_code
_entity_poly.pdbx_strand_id
1 'polypeptide(L)'
;MIQAISTLTCLINRIIPEDEFPNAENNGVLVYLARFLGPGKESLRQMIELGCQLTEQESSVMFGQTVAELTDQQLDGLITQIQLGQVRTSWTIDPQQFIEQLIALTADGYYSDPENGGNRDGLSWRMMGFERGQLAPGSHNFANENILQQHIVTWRMVADEYETIVVGAGAGGGIAAGVLAEAGQTVLVIERGHWLPTAALSRDHLRNHRLSRHGHNTGPDLEGNPREVLDGQLVPPHHGAYQNNAMTVGGGTRVYGAQAWRFHPKDFQMASVYGVPE
;
A
#
# COMPACT_ATOMS: atom_id res chain seq x y z
N MET A 1 -14.91 -13.88 20.05
CA MET A 1 -13.57 -14.05 19.43
C MET A 1 -13.50 -15.32 18.59
N ILE A 2 -13.73 -16.52 19.15
CA ILE A 2 -13.67 -17.79 18.37
C ILE A 2 -14.71 -17.86 17.25
N GLN A 3 -15.97 -17.50 17.52
CA GLN A 3 -17.04 -17.56 16.51
C GLN A 3 -16.80 -16.59 15.35
N ALA A 4 -16.35 -15.36 15.64
CA ALA A 4 -15.98 -14.39 14.60
C ALA A 4 -14.82 -14.90 13.72
N ILE A 5 -13.84 -15.63 14.29
CA ILE A 5 -12.77 -16.27 13.51
C ILE A 5 -13.35 -17.38 12.63
N SER A 6 -14.26 -18.21 13.13
CA SER A 6 -14.92 -19.26 12.35
C SER A 6 -15.69 -18.69 11.16
N THR A 7 -16.52 -17.68 11.39
CA THR A 7 -17.27 -16.99 10.33
C THR A 7 -16.32 -16.35 9.32
N LEU A 8 -15.26 -15.68 9.79
CA LEU A 8 -14.23 -15.10 8.92
C LEU A 8 -13.59 -16.17 8.03
N THR A 9 -13.19 -17.31 8.60
CA THR A 9 -12.60 -18.43 7.85
C THR A 9 -13.54 -18.93 6.75
N CYS A 10 -14.83 -19.15 7.05
CA CYS A 10 -15.81 -19.57 6.05
C CYS A 10 -15.93 -18.55 4.91
N LEU A 11 -15.98 -17.26 5.23
CA LEU A 11 -16.11 -16.19 4.23
C LEU A 11 -14.87 -16.09 3.34
N ILE A 12 -13.66 -16.07 3.90
CA ILE A 12 -12.43 -15.97 3.09
C ILE A 12 -12.21 -17.20 2.21
N ASN A 13 -12.53 -18.40 2.72
CA ASN A 13 -12.45 -19.64 1.94
C ASN A 13 -13.53 -19.70 0.87
N ARG A 14 -14.65 -18.98 1.01
CA ARG A 14 -15.63 -18.85 -0.07
C ARG A 14 -15.20 -17.85 -1.14
N ILE A 15 -14.47 -16.79 -0.76
CA ILE A 15 -13.90 -15.81 -1.69
C ILE A 15 -12.79 -16.44 -2.54
N ILE A 16 -11.90 -17.22 -1.92
CA ILE A 16 -10.87 -18.02 -2.62
C ILE A 16 -10.96 -19.47 -2.13
N PRO A 17 -11.77 -20.31 -2.79
CA PRO A 17 -11.94 -21.72 -2.45
C PRO A 17 -10.73 -22.55 -2.83
N GLU A 18 -10.69 -23.78 -2.32
CA GLU A 18 -9.67 -24.75 -2.68
C GLU A 18 -9.99 -25.35 -4.05
N ASP A 19 -8.97 -25.41 -4.90
CA ASP A 19 -9.01 -26.06 -6.20
C ASP A 19 -7.71 -26.86 -6.43
N GLU A 20 -7.02 -26.66 -7.55
CA GLU A 20 -5.64 -27.15 -7.72
C GLU A 20 -4.65 -26.48 -6.76
N PHE A 21 -5.03 -25.34 -6.18
CA PHE A 21 -4.30 -24.56 -5.20
C PHE A 21 -5.05 -24.50 -3.86
N PRO A 22 -4.34 -24.28 -2.73
CA PRO A 22 -4.99 -24.19 -1.43
C PRO A 22 -5.96 -23.01 -1.35
N ASN A 23 -7.03 -23.15 -0.57
CA ASN A 23 -7.94 -22.04 -0.23
C ASN A 23 -7.22 -20.89 0.52
N ALA A 24 -7.95 -19.80 0.76
CA ALA A 24 -7.48 -18.63 1.48
C ALA A 24 -6.79 -18.96 2.82
N GLU A 25 -7.43 -19.74 3.69
CA GLU A 25 -6.90 -20.11 4.99
C GLU A 25 -5.58 -20.89 4.88
N ASN A 26 -5.57 -21.93 4.04
CA ASN A 26 -4.42 -22.81 3.87
C ASN A 26 -3.23 -22.09 3.20
N ASN A 27 -3.51 -21.06 2.39
CA ASN A 27 -2.48 -20.18 1.83
C ASN A 27 -2.06 -19.01 2.75
N GLY A 28 -2.59 -18.96 3.99
CA GLY A 28 -2.11 -18.06 5.05
C GLY A 28 -2.84 -16.72 5.18
N VAL A 29 -4.01 -16.54 4.54
CA VAL A 29 -4.76 -15.28 4.59
C VAL A 29 -5.10 -14.86 6.03
N LEU A 30 -5.43 -15.78 6.93
CA LEU A 30 -5.70 -15.43 8.34
C LEU A 30 -4.47 -14.84 9.05
N VAL A 31 -3.27 -15.36 8.74
CA VAL A 31 -2.00 -14.85 9.30
C VAL A 31 -1.72 -13.45 8.76
N TYR A 32 -1.95 -13.24 7.46
CA TYR A 32 -1.89 -11.91 6.85
C TYR A 32 -2.84 -10.93 7.54
N LEU A 33 -4.12 -11.29 7.68
CA LEU A 33 -5.14 -10.43 8.30
C LEU A 33 -4.77 -10.05 9.74
N ALA A 34 -4.28 -11.02 10.52
CA ALA A 34 -3.84 -10.78 11.90
C ALA A 34 -2.67 -9.78 11.99
N ARG A 35 -1.73 -9.82 11.02
CA ARG A 35 -0.62 -8.86 10.94
C ARG A 35 -1.07 -7.49 10.43
N PHE A 36 -1.89 -7.48 9.38
CA PHE A 36 -2.33 -6.26 8.71
C PHE A 36 -3.28 -5.42 9.58
N LEU A 37 -4.22 -6.06 10.28
CA LEU A 37 -5.20 -5.42 11.16
C LEU A 37 -4.64 -5.08 12.55
N GLY A 38 -3.30 -4.97 12.66
CA GLY A 38 -2.58 -4.59 13.87
C GLY A 38 -2.79 -3.11 14.27
N PRO A 39 -1.88 -2.53 15.06
CA PRO A 39 -1.98 -1.15 15.55
C PRO A 39 -2.15 -0.12 14.42
N GLY A 40 -3.05 0.85 14.60
CA GLY A 40 -3.32 1.91 13.61
C GLY A 40 -4.37 1.55 12.56
N LYS A 41 -4.99 0.35 12.66
CA LYS A 41 -6.07 -0.13 11.78
C LYS A 41 -7.34 -0.47 12.58
N GLU A 42 -7.54 0.16 13.74
CA GLU A 42 -8.61 -0.13 14.70
C GLU A 42 -9.99 -0.09 14.04
N SER A 43 -10.28 0.95 13.26
CA SER A 43 -11.58 1.09 12.58
C SER A 43 -11.85 -0.03 11.58
N LEU A 44 -10.82 -0.43 10.81
CA LEU A 44 -10.96 -1.52 9.84
C LEU A 44 -11.09 -2.87 10.55
N ARG A 45 -10.28 -3.10 11.60
CA ARG A 45 -10.40 -4.31 12.44
C ARG A 45 -11.81 -4.44 13.01
N GLN A 46 -12.35 -3.36 13.58
CA GLN A 46 -13.71 -3.32 14.12
C GLN A 46 -14.77 -3.59 13.04
N MET A 47 -14.63 -3.02 11.84
CA MET A 47 -15.52 -3.30 10.71
C MET A 47 -15.53 -4.79 10.35
N ILE A 48 -14.37 -5.43 10.26
CA ILE A 48 -14.28 -6.86 9.92
C ILE A 48 -14.87 -7.73 11.04
N GLU A 49 -14.52 -7.47 12.30
CA GLU A 49 -15.03 -8.22 13.45
C GLU A 49 -16.55 -8.12 13.60
N LEU A 50 -17.09 -6.90 13.45
CA LEU A 50 -18.52 -6.64 13.54
C LEU A 50 -19.27 -7.20 12.32
N GLY A 51 -18.72 -7.07 11.12
CA GLY A 51 -19.32 -7.65 9.91
C GLY A 51 -19.42 -9.17 9.98
N CYS A 52 -18.43 -9.86 10.56
CA CYS A 52 -18.52 -11.29 10.83
C CYS A 52 -19.66 -11.62 11.82
N GLN A 53 -19.81 -10.84 12.89
CA GLN A 53 -20.89 -11.03 13.86
C GLN A 53 -22.28 -10.79 13.25
N LEU A 54 -22.42 -9.77 12.40
CA LEU A 54 -23.69 -9.47 11.72
C LEU A 54 -24.01 -10.52 10.65
N THR A 55 -23.00 -11.03 9.95
CA THR A 55 -23.17 -12.15 9.01
C THR A 55 -23.67 -13.42 9.71
N GLU A 56 -23.18 -13.70 10.92
CA GLU A 56 -23.66 -14.80 11.75
C GLU A 56 -25.14 -14.63 12.14
N GLN A 57 -25.55 -13.41 12.48
CA GLN A 57 -26.96 -13.10 12.77
C GLN A 57 -27.86 -13.23 11.54
N GLU A 58 -27.41 -12.77 10.37
CA GLU A 58 -28.13 -12.97 9.11
C GLU A 58 -28.33 -14.45 8.79
N SER A 59 -27.27 -15.26 8.93
CA SER A 59 -27.35 -16.72 8.74
C SER A 59 -28.41 -17.35 9.66
N SER A 60 -28.40 -16.96 10.94
CA SER A 60 -29.38 -17.45 11.91
C SER A 60 -30.82 -17.07 11.54
N VAL A 61 -31.05 -15.83 11.09
CA VAL A 61 -32.39 -15.36 10.69
C VAL A 61 -32.85 -15.95 9.35
N MET A 62 -31.95 -16.17 8.40
CA MET A 62 -32.29 -16.68 7.07
C MET A 62 -32.46 -18.19 7.04
N PHE A 63 -31.60 -18.93 7.76
CA PHE A 63 -31.48 -20.38 7.65
C PHE A 63 -31.64 -21.12 8.98
N GLY A 64 -31.64 -20.42 10.12
CA GLY A 64 -31.65 -21.06 11.44
C GLY A 64 -30.34 -21.79 11.78
N GLN A 65 -29.26 -21.46 11.08
CA GLN A 65 -27.96 -22.14 11.12
C GLN A 65 -26.84 -21.13 11.36
N THR A 66 -25.73 -21.58 11.94
CA THR A 66 -24.47 -20.82 11.98
C THR A 66 -23.84 -20.76 10.59
N VAL A 67 -22.95 -19.80 10.33
CA VAL A 67 -22.32 -19.69 9.01
C VAL A 67 -21.50 -20.94 8.65
N ALA A 68 -20.88 -21.57 9.64
CA ALA A 68 -20.08 -22.79 9.46
C ALA A 68 -20.91 -24.04 9.10
N GLU A 69 -22.23 -24.00 9.33
CA GLU A 69 -23.15 -25.10 9.00
C GLU A 69 -23.81 -24.94 7.63
N LEU A 70 -23.64 -23.78 6.98
CA LEU A 70 -24.21 -23.53 5.66
C LEU A 70 -23.51 -24.37 4.59
N THR A 71 -24.29 -24.82 3.61
CA THR A 71 -23.74 -25.31 2.34
C THR A 71 -23.15 -24.16 1.53
N ASP A 72 -22.22 -24.46 0.60
CA ASP A 72 -21.66 -23.46 -0.32
C ASP A 72 -22.72 -22.62 -1.02
N GLN A 73 -23.82 -23.25 -1.48
CA GLN A 73 -24.90 -22.54 -2.16
C GLN A 73 -25.65 -21.58 -1.22
N GLN A 74 -25.86 -21.96 0.04
CA GLN A 74 -26.47 -21.08 1.03
C GLN A 74 -25.54 -19.92 1.39
N LEU A 75 -24.24 -20.20 1.53
CA LEU A 75 -23.23 -19.18 1.83
C LEU A 75 -23.08 -18.18 0.67
N ASP A 76 -23.07 -18.65 -0.58
CA ASP A 76 -23.05 -17.79 -1.77
C ASP A 76 -24.30 -16.89 -1.82
N GLY A 77 -25.47 -17.45 -1.52
CA GLY A 77 -26.72 -16.69 -1.41
C GLY A 77 -26.68 -15.63 -0.31
N LEU A 78 -26.15 -15.99 0.87
CA LEU A 78 -25.99 -15.08 1.99
C LEU A 78 -25.06 -13.90 1.64
N ILE A 79 -23.86 -14.20 1.13
CA ILE A 79 -22.87 -13.18 0.73
C ILE A 79 -23.47 -12.24 -0.33
N THR A 80 -24.18 -12.80 -1.32
CA THR A 80 -24.83 -12.01 -2.39
C THR A 80 -25.86 -11.05 -1.83
N GLN A 81 -26.71 -11.49 -0.89
CA GLN A 81 -27.72 -10.63 -0.26
C GLN A 81 -27.07 -9.50 0.56
N ILE A 82 -26.03 -9.81 1.33
CA ILE A 82 -25.26 -8.80 2.08
C ILE A 82 -24.62 -7.79 1.13
N GLN A 83 -24.00 -8.25 0.05
CA GLN A 83 -23.36 -7.38 -0.95
C GLN A 83 -24.36 -6.45 -1.64
N LEU A 84 -25.61 -6.90 -1.85
CA LEU A 84 -26.69 -6.09 -2.41
C LEU A 84 -27.38 -5.17 -1.37
N GLY A 85 -26.92 -5.18 -0.12
CA GLY A 85 -27.55 -4.45 0.99
C GLY A 85 -28.93 -5.01 1.41
N GLN A 86 -29.28 -6.21 0.97
CA GLN A 86 -30.56 -6.88 1.22
C GLN A 86 -30.52 -7.69 2.53
N VAL A 87 -30.17 -7.02 3.63
CA VAL A 87 -29.99 -7.62 4.96
C VAL A 87 -31.31 -7.67 5.75
N ARG A 88 -31.50 -8.68 6.60
CA ARG A 88 -32.73 -8.87 7.41
C ARG A 88 -32.59 -8.38 8.86
N THR A 89 -31.37 -8.23 9.33
CA THR A 89 -31.03 -7.73 10.66
C THR A 89 -30.57 -6.28 10.60
N SER A 90 -30.40 -5.65 11.75
CA SER A 90 -29.95 -4.25 11.84
C SER A 90 -28.43 -4.17 11.75
N TRP A 91 -27.92 -3.69 10.61
CA TRP A 91 -26.49 -3.47 10.40
C TRP A 91 -26.09 -2.06 10.84
N THR A 92 -25.05 -1.97 11.66
CA THR A 92 -24.46 -0.69 12.12
C THR A 92 -23.26 -0.25 11.27
N ILE A 93 -22.87 -1.07 10.30
CA ILE A 93 -21.89 -0.79 9.26
C ILE A 93 -22.55 -1.00 7.89
N ASP A 94 -22.00 -0.40 6.85
CA ASP A 94 -22.48 -0.63 5.48
C ASP A 94 -22.21 -2.10 5.07
N PRO A 95 -23.24 -2.90 4.76
CA PRO A 95 -23.09 -4.31 4.40
C PRO A 95 -22.26 -4.54 3.13
N GLN A 96 -22.47 -3.69 2.12
CA GLN A 96 -21.73 -3.77 0.86
C GLN A 96 -20.26 -3.45 1.08
N GLN A 97 -19.98 -2.36 1.82
CA GLN A 97 -18.61 -1.96 2.12
C GLN A 97 -17.85 -3.05 2.89
N PHE A 98 -18.50 -3.74 3.83
CA PHE A 98 -17.90 -4.86 4.55
C PHE A 98 -17.45 -5.98 3.60
N ILE A 99 -18.32 -6.43 2.69
CA ILE A 99 -17.99 -7.49 1.74
C ILE A 99 -16.87 -7.05 0.79
N GLU A 100 -16.93 -5.82 0.28
CA GLU A 100 -15.88 -5.26 -0.59
C GLU A 100 -14.51 -5.21 0.10
N GLN A 101 -14.47 -4.79 1.37
CA GLN A 101 -13.22 -4.81 2.15
C GLN A 101 -12.72 -6.24 2.38
N LEU A 102 -13.63 -7.17 2.70
CA LEU A 102 -13.25 -8.55 2.96
C LEU A 102 -12.67 -9.23 1.70
N ILE A 103 -13.29 -9.02 0.53
CA ILE A 103 -12.77 -9.49 -0.77
C ILE A 103 -11.37 -8.93 -1.01
N ALA A 104 -11.20 -7.62 -0.84
CA ALA A 104 -9.92 -7.00 -1.14
C ALA A 104 -8.81 -7.43 -0.19
N LEU A 105 -9.09 -7.57 1.11
CA LEU A 105 -8.10 -8.06 2.07
C LEU A 105 -7.78 -9.55 1.89
N THR A 106 -8.75 -10.36 1.46
CA THR A 106 -8.53 -11.76 1.11
C THR A 106 -7.60 -11.87 -0.09
N ALA A 107 -7.87 -11.08 -1.14
CA ALA A 107 -6.99 -11.00 -2.31
C ALA A 107 -5.59 -10.50 -1.94
N ASP A 108 -5.47 -9.46 -1.11
CA ASP A 108 -4.18 -8.98 -0.64
C ASP A 108 -3.42 -10.09 0.09
N GLY A 109 -4.05 -10.80 1.02
CA GLY A 109 -3.42 -11.91 1.74
C GLY A 109 -3.03 -13.09 0.85
N TYR A 110 -3.78 -13.34 -0.22
CA TYR A 110 -3.52 -14.50 -1.08
C TYR A 110 -2.49 -14.23 -2.17
N TYR A 111 -2.48 -13.03 -2.76
CA TYR A 111 -1.69 -12.70 -3.96
C TYR A 111 -0.44 -11.86 -3.68
N SER A 112 -0.32 -11.26 -2.49
CA SER A 112 0.79 -10.35 -2.18
C SER A 112 2.05 -11.08 -1.71
N ASP A 113 3.05 -10.31 -1.27
CA ASP A 113 4.35 -10.83 -0.82
C ASP A 113 4.17 -11.81 0.34
N PRO A 114 4.82 -12.99 0.31
CA PRO A 114 4.82 -13.91 1.43
C PRO A 114 5.34 -13.27 2.74
N GLU A 115 6.20 -12.24 2.66
CA GLU A 115 6.68 -11.52 3.85
C GLU A 115 5.54 -10.84 4.65
N ASN A 116 4.40 -10.55 4.01
CA ASN A 116 3.21 -10.01 4.69
C ASN A 116 2.45 -11.07 5.51
N GLY A 117 2.82 -12.36 5.41
CA GLY A 117 2.26 -13.45 6.21
C GLY A 117 1.22 -14.32 5.50
N GLY A 118 0.77 -13.91 4.32
CA GLY A 118 -0.06 -14.70 3.42
C GLY A 118 0.77 -15.31 2.28
N ASN A 119 0.12 -15.71 1.18
CA ASN A 119 0.76 -16.28 -0.01
C ASN A 119 1.93 -17.24 0.30
N ARG A 120 1.67 -18.29 1.09
CA ARG A 120 2.73 -19.15 1.63
C ARG A 120 3.63 -19.67 0.51
N ASP A 121 4.94 -19.50 0.68
CA ASP A 121 5.97 -19.90 -0.29
C ASP A 121 5.79 -19.32 -1.70
N GLY A 122 5.01 -18.25 -1.87
CA GLY A 122 4.69 -17.68 -3.19
C GLY A 122 3.83 -18.61 -4.06
N LEU A 123 2.96 -19.42 -3.45
CA LEU A 123 2.09 -20.36 -4.16
C LEU A 123 1.22 -19.68 -5.23
N SER A 124 0.59 -18.56 -4.89
CA SER A 124 -0.28 -17.85 -5.84
C SER A 124 0.51 -17.21 -6.98
N TRP A 125 1.80 -16.97 -6.81
CA TRP A 125 2.66 -16.53 -7.90
C TRP A 125 2.94 -17.65 -8.89
N ARG A 126 3.21 -18.87 -8.39
CA ARG A 126 3.31 -20.04 -9.24
C ARG A 126 2.00 -20.31 -9.98
N MET A 127 0.85 -20.14 -9.32
CA MET A 127 -0.48 -20.21 -9.94
C MET A 127 -0.59 -19.27 -11.15
N MET A 128 -0.07 -18.04 -11.05
CA MET A 128 -0.11 -17.05 -12.12
C MET A 128 1.04 -17.21 -13.15
N GLY A 129 1.95 -18.17 -12.97
CA GLY A 129 3.17 -18.27 -13.77
C GLY A 129 4.16 -17.12 -13.52
N PHE A 130 4.05 -16.43 -12.38
CA PHE A 130 4.99 -15.39 -11.98
C PHE A 130 6.20 -16.01 -11.28
N GLU A 131 7.37 -15.79 -11.86
CA GLU A 131 8.65 -16.09 -11.24
C GLU A 131 9.28 -14.80 -10.74
N ARG A 132 9.64 -14.76 -9.45
CA ARG A 132 10.44 -13.64 -8.93
C ARG A 132 11.75 -13.59 -9.70
N GLY A 133 11.99 -12.47 -10.39
CA GLY A 133 13.25 -12.23 -11.06
C GLY A 133 14.41 -12.35 -10.07
N GLN A 134 15.33 -13.27 -10.34
CA GLN A 134 16.60 -13.33 -9.62
C GLN A 134 17.49 -12.22 -10.17
N LEU A 135 17.97 -11.33 -9.29
CA LEU A 135 19.01 -10.38 -9.64
C LEU A 135 20.25 -11.17 -10.07
N ALA A 136 20.85 -10.81 -11.21
CA ALA A 136 22.06 -11.46 -11.68
C ALA A 136 23.17 -11.31 -10.61
N PRO A 137 23.99 -12.36 -10.36
CA PRO A 137 25.10 -12.25 -9.43
C PRO A 137 25.99 -11.03 -9.75
N GLY A 138 26.22 -10.16 -8.77
CA GLY A 138 27.02 -8.94 -8.97
C GLY A 138 26.26 -7.72 -9.50
N SER A 139 24.95 -7.80 -9.73
CA SER A 139 24.12 -6.64 -10.10
C SER A 139 23.85 -5.65 -8.94
N HIS A 140 24.43 -5.90 -7.77
CA HIS A 140 24.34 -5.04 -6.59
C HIS A 140 25.38 -3.91 -6.60
N ASN A 141 25.30 -3.01 -7.58
CA ASN A 141 25.87 -1.66 -7.42
C ASN A 141 24.83 -0.75 -6.78
N PHE A 142 24.29 -1.16 -5.62
CA PHE A 142 23.55 -0.21 -4.79
C PHE A 142 24.56 0.83 -4.30
N ALA A 143 24.20 2.11 -4.38
CA ALA A 143 25.02 3.16 -3.80
C ALA A 143 25.36 2.79 -2.36
N ASN A 144 26.64 2.85 -2.00
CA ASN A 144 27.10 2.49 -0.66
C ASN A 144 26.35 3.34 0.37
N GLU A 145 25.46 2.71 1.14
CA GLU A 145 24.57 3.41 2.09
C GLU A 145 25.37 4.17 3.17
N ASN A 146 26.64 3.81 3.39
CA ASN A 146 27.54 4.51 4.32
C ASN A 146 28.00 5.88 3.81
N ILE A 147 28.03 6.12 2.49
CA ILE A 147 28.52 7.40 1.94
C ILE A 147 27.59 8.54 2.35
N LEU A 148 26.28 8.30 2.36
CA LEU A 148 25.31 9.37 2.62
C LEU A 148 25.17 9.72 4.10
N GLN A 149 25.39 8.76 5.01
CA GLN A 149 25.38 9.05 6.45
C GLN A 149 26.48 10.04 6.85
N GLN A 150 27.62 10.03 6.15
CA GLN A 150 28.73 10.95 6.42
C GLN A 150 28.43 12.40 5.99
N HIS A 151 27.43 12.60 5.13
CA HIS A 151 27.05 13.90 4.58
C HIS A 151 25.71 14.43 5.11
N ILE A 152 25.03 13.68 5.98
CA ILE A 152 23.86 14.18 6.71
C ILE A 152 24.36 15.04 7.89
N VAL A 153 24.08 16.33 7.82
CA VAL A 153 24.41 17.30 8.87
C VAL A 153 23.22 17.55 9.78
N THR A 154 23.47 17.76 11.07
CA THR A 154 22.43 18.26 11.99
C THR A 154 22.28 19.76 11.85
N TRP A 155 21.18 20.34 12.33
CA TRP A 155 20.99 21.81 12.35
C TRP A 155 22.16 22.58 12.98
N ARG A 156 22.88 21.97 13.93
CA ARG A 156 24.05 22.57 14.60
C ARG A 156 25.33 22.54 13.76
N MET A 157 25.35 21.75 12.70
CA MET A 157 26.50 21.54 11.81
C MET A 157 26.30 22.24 10.46
N VAL A 158 25.13 22.83 10.22
CA VAL A 158 24.87 23.67 9.06
C VAL A 158 25.79 24.88 9.14
N ALA A 159 26.51 25.16 8.06
CA ALA A 159 27.38 26.32 7.97
C ALA A 159 26.55 27.62 7.89
N ASP A 160 27.16 28.75 8.23
CA ASP A 160 26.50 30.06 8.19
C ASP A 160 26.11 30.46 6.75
N GLU A 161 26.85 29.99 5.75
CA GLU A 161 26.66 30.33 4.33
C GLU A 161 26.86 29.12 3.40
N TYR A 162 26.09 29.10 2.31
CA TYR A 162 26.21 28.18 1.18
C TYR A 162 26.01 28.96 -0.12
N GLU A 163 26.72 28.59 -1.18
CA GLU A 163 26.55 29.23 -2.49
C GLU A 163 25.20 28.86 -3.13
N THR A 164 24.74 27.63 -2.93
CA THR A 164 23.41 27.19 -3.37
C THR A 164 22.69 26.39 -2.29
N ILE A 165 21.40 26.65 -2.13
CA ILE A 165 20.48 25.83 -1.34
C ILE A 165 19.46 25.18 -2.29
N VAL A 166 19.39 23.85 -2.28
CA VAL A 166 18.41 23.08 -3.02
C VAL A 166 17.36 22.54 -2.05
N VAL A 167 16.09 22.88 -2.29
CA VAL A 167 14.96 22.39 -1.49
C VAL A 167 14.29 21.21 -2.22
N GLY A 168 14.40 20.02 -1.65
CA GLY A 168 13.89 18.75 -2.17
C GLY A 168 14.96 17.95 -2.91
N ALA A 169 15.28 16.77 -2.39
CA ALA A 169 16.25 15.83 -2.98
C ALA A 169 15.58 14.84 -3.96
N GLY A 170 14.62 15.32 -4.76
CA GLY A 170 13.92 14.51 -5.76
C GLY A 170 14.68 14.37 -7.09
N ALA A 171 13.97 13.91 -8.14
CA ALA A 171 14.53 13.69 -9.47
C ALA A 171 15.28 14.90 -10.06
N GLY A 172 14.74 16.11 -9.86
CA GLY A 172 15.38 17.35 -10.32
C GLY A 172 16.42 17.88 -9.34
N GLY A 173 16.03 18.04 -8.07
CA GLY A 173 16.88 18.68 -7.06
C GLY A 173 18.17 17.90 -6.78
N GLY A 174 18.11 16.56 -6.72
CA GLY A 174 19.30 15.74 -6.54
C GLY A 174 20.30 15.88 -7.70
N ILE A 175 19.80 15.95 -8.94
CA ILE A 175 20.64 16.15 -10.13
C ILE A 175 21.25 17.55 -10.14
N ALA A 176 20.46 18.59 -9.88
CA ALA A 176 20.96 19.96 -9.81
C ALA A 176 22.05 20.11 -8.74
N ALA A 177 21.83 19.56 -7.54
CA ALA A 177 22.81 19.58 -6.46
C ALA A 177 24.10 18.87 -6.86
N GLY A 178 24.01 17.69 -7.50
CA GLY A 178 25.17 16.95 -7.98
C GLY A 178 26.01 17.76 -8.99
N VAL A 179 25.35 18.33 -10.01
CA VAL A 179 26.03 19.14 -11.04
C VAL A 179 26.71 20.38 -10.45
N LEU A 180 26.05 21.08 -9.53
CA LEU A 180 26.62 22.27 -8.89
C LEU A 180 27.78 21.94 -7.96
N ALA A 181 27.69 20.84 -7.21
CA ALA A 181 28.77 20.36 -6.36
C ALA A 181 29.99 19.91 -7.19
N GLU A 182 29.78 19.22 -8.32
CA GLU A 182 30.85 18.85 -9.26
C GLU A 182 31.52 20.09 -9.89
N ALA A 183 30.79 21.19 -10.04
CA ALA A 183 31.33 22.48 -10.46
C ALA A 183 32.11 23.22 -9.35
N GLY A 184 32.21 22.63 -8.15
CA GLY A 184 32.98 23.14 -7.01
C GLY A 184 32.17 24.01 -6.04
N GLN A 185 30.85 24.13 -6.20
CA GLN A 185 30.04 24.90 -5.27
C GLN A 185 29.78 24.17 -3.95
N THR A 186 29.66 24.95 -2.88
CA THR A 186 29.08 24.53 -1.61
C THR A 186 27.55 24.49 -1.72
N VAL A 187 26.99 23.29 -1.65
CA VAL A 187 25.55 23.06 -1.83
C VAL A 187 24.94 22.47 -0.57
N LEU A 188 23.93 23.13 -0.01
CA LEU A 188 23.06 22.55 1.02
C LEU A 188 21.81 21.97 0.35
N VAL A 189 21.53 20.69 0.59
CA VAL A 189 20.28 20.06 0.16
C VAL A 189 19.38 19.85 1.38
N ILE A 190 18.16 20.37 1.31
CA ILE A 190 17.15 20.22 2.37
C ILE A 190 16.08 19.26 1.86
N GLU A 191 15.94 18.11 2.49
CA GLU A 191 14.89 17.12 2.20
C GLU A 191 14.05 16.88 3.45
N ARG A 192 12.73 16.80 3.28
CA ARG A 192 11.79 16.52 4.36
C ARG A 192 11.85 15.06 4.78
N GLY A 193 12.02 14.16 3.81
CA GLY A 193 12.04 12.72 3.99
C GLY A 193 13.37 12.16 4.49
N HIS A 194 13.32 10.95 5.04
CA HIS A 194 14.50 10.23 5.46
C HIS A 194 15.26 9.60 4.28
N TRP A 195 16.55 9.33 4.47
CA TRP A 195 17.24 8.34 3.65
C TRP A 195 16.77 6.94 4.03
N LEU A 196 16.15 6.24 3.09
CA LEU A 196 15.67 4.87 3.31
C LEU A 196 16.64 3.87 2.67
N PRO A 197 17.04 2.81 3.39
CA PRO A 197 17.84 1.75 2.80
C PRO A 197 17.03 1.00 1.75
N THR A 198 17.70 0.41 0.76
CA THR A 198 17.01 -0.30 -0.33
C THR A 198 16.10 -1.41 0.20
N ALA A 199 16.56 -2.14 1.23
CA ALA A 199 15.80 -3.19 1.88
C ALA A 199 14.49 -2.72 2.53
N ALA A 200 14.38 -1.44 2.91
CA ALA A 200 13.14 -0.86 3.44
C ALA A 200 12.11 -0.55 2.33
N LEU A 201 12.54 -0.44 1.07
CA LEU A 201 11.67 -0.13 -0.06
C LEU A 201 11.26 -1.37 -0.86
N SER A 202 12.10 -2.40 -0.89
CA SER A 202 11.95 -3.53 -1.82
C SER A 202 11.05 -4.67 -1.33
N ARG A 203 10.60 -4.63 -0.06
CA ARG A 203 9.94 -5.77 0.61
C ARG A 203 8.42 -5.70 0.63
N ASP A 204 7.86 -4.50 0.49
CA ASP A 204 6.43 -4.26 0.63
C ASP A 204 5.87 -3.53 -0.58
N HIS A 205 5.21 -4.27 -1.46
CA HIS A 205 4.54 -3.72 -2.64
C HIS A 205 3.10 -3.27 -2.37
N LEU A 206 2.51 -3.64 -1.23
CA LEU A 206 1.18 -3.18 -0.86
C LEU A 206 1.22 -1.71 -0.47
N ARG A 207 2.26 -1.29 0.27
CA ARG A 207 2.47 0.12 0.64
C ARG A 207 3.12 0.91 -0.48
N ASN A 208 2.32 1.67 -1.21
CA ASN A 208 2.81 2.54 -2.28
C ASN A 208 1.89 3.75 -2.50
N HIS A 209 2.40 4.75 -3.24
CA HIS A 209 1.75 6.05 -3.45
C HIS A 209 0.53 6.00 -4.40
N ARG A 210 0.21 4.83 -4.96
CA ARG A 210 -1.01 4.58 -5.73
C ARG A 210 -2.07 3.82 -4.93
N LEU A 211 -1.68 3.09 -3.89
CA LEU A 211 -2.57 2.29 -3.04
C LEU A 211 -2.64 2.87 -1.63
N SER A 212 -3.42 3.95 -1.50
CA SER A 212 -3.68 4.63 -0.23
C SER A 212 -4.28 3.76 0.88
N ARG A 213 -4.81 2.56 0.60
CA ARG A 213 -5.36 1.67 1.65
C ARG A 213 -4.27 1.19 2.63
N HIS A 214 -3.04 1.05 2.15
CA HIS A 214 -1.97 0.35 2.85
C HIS A 214 -1.00 1.29 3.57
N GLY A 215 -1.08 2.59 3.25
CA GLY A 215 -0.09 3.59 3.66
C GLY A 215 1.06 3.68 2.66
N HIS A 216 2.10 4.42 3.01
CA HIS A 216 3.28 4.60 2.18
C HIS A 216 4.54 4.11 2.88
N ASN A 217 5.48 3.67 2.06
CA ASN A 217 6.82 3.27 2.46
C ASN A 217 7.82 4.44 2.51
N THR A 218 7.47 5.63 1.99
CA THR A 218 8.38 6.80 1.95
C THR A 218 7.78 8.03 2.61
N GLY A 219 7.21 7.89 3.79
CA GLY A 219 6.72 9.01 4.59
C GLY A 219 5.62 9.86 3.91
N PRO A 220 5.27 10.98 4.56
CA PRO A 220 5.68 11.33 5.92
C PRO A 220 5.01 10.40 6.93
N ASP A 221 5.46 10.45 8.19
CA ASP A 221 4.87 9.65 9.26
C ASP A 221 3.36 9.90 9.37
N LEU A 222 2.60 8.86 9.73
CA LEU A 222 1.14 8.95 9.86
C LEU A 222 0.73 9.99 10.90
N GLU A 223 1.47 10.05 12.00
CA GLU A 223 1.26 11.00 13.08
C GLU A 223 1.91 12.36 12.77
N GLY A 224 1.27 13.44 13.21
CA GLY A 224 1.80 14.80 13.05
C GLY A 224 1.77 15.35 11.62
N ASN A 225 1.24 14.60 10.65
CA ASN A 225 1.17 14.99 9.26
C ASN A 225 -0.25 14.92 8.68
N PRO A 226 -1.28 15.50 9.34
CA PRO A 226 -2.62 15.53 8.74
C PRO A 226 -2.62 16.32 7.43
N ARG A 227 -3.61 16.05 6.60
CA ARG A 227 -3.88 16.76 5.35
C ARG A 227 -5.28 17.29 5.35
N GLU A 228 -5.45 18.48 4.82
CA GLU A 228 -6.75 19.06 4.59
C GLU A 228 -7.11 18.84 3.13
N VAL A 229 -8.25 18.18 2.89
CA VAL A 229 -8.83 18.06 1.55
C VAL A 229 -9.83 19.20 1.33
N LEU A 230 -10.39 19.28 0.11
CA LEU A 230 -11.49 20.20 -0.17
C LEU A 230 -12.58 20.05 0.92
N ASP A 231 -13.16 21.18 1.34
CA ASP A 231 -14.15 21.29 2.42
C ASP A 231 -13.61 21.21 3.88
N GLY A 232 -12.29 21.30 4.06
CA GLY A 232 -11.69 21.45 5.40
C GLY A 232 -11.59 20.16 6.21
N GLN A 233 -11.90 19.02 5.60
CA GLN A 233 -11.80 17.71 6.25
C GLN A 233 -10.33 17.32 6.41
N LEU A 234 -9.96 16.92 7.64
CA LEU A 234 -8.65 16.33 7.91
C LEU A 234 -8.61 14.84 7.55
N VAL A 235 -7.60 14.46 6.79
CA VAL A 235 -7.33 13.08 6.37
C VAL A 235 -5.87 12.71 6.67
N PRO A 236 -5.54 11.41 6.80
CA PRO A 236 -4.16 10.95 6.94
C PRO A 236 -3.27 11.36 5.75
N PRO A 237 -1.94 11.45 5.92
CA PRO A 237 -1.00 11.86 4.87
C PRO A 237 -0.90 10.92 3.68
N HIS A 238 -1.57 9.77 3.75
CA HIS A 238 -1.59 8.76 2.70
C HIS A 238 -2.95 8.61 2.03
N HIS A 239 -3.92 9.45 2.38
CA HIS A 239 -5.26 9.39 1.84
C HIS A 239 -5.28 9.70 0.33
N GLY A 240 -6.10 8.98 -0.45
CA GLY A 240 -6.12 9.08 -1.91
C GLY A 240 -6.54 10.45 -2.43
N ALA A 241 -7.36 11.17 -1.66
CA ALA A 241 -7.82 12.52 -2.01
C ALA A 241 -6.70 13.58 -2.00
N TYR A 242 -5.53 13.31 -1.39
CA TYR A 242 -4.44 14.29 -1.26
C TYR A 242 -3.33 14.18 -2.32
N GLN A 243 -3.44 13.29 -3.33
CA GLN A 243 -2.40 13.06 -4.37
C GLN A 243 -0.97 12.92 -3.80
N ASN A 244 -0.63 11.73 -3.35
CA ASN A 244 0.56 11.53 -2.54
C ASN A 244 1.85 11.38 -3.35
N ASN A 245 2.91 12.04 -2.88
CA ASN A 245 4.26 11.95 -3.44
C ASN A 245 5.24 11.34 -2.42
N ALA A 246 6.28 10.70 -2.93
CA ALA A 246 7.30 10.07 -2.11
C ALA A 246 8.17 11.11 -1.37
N MET A 247 8.26 10.97 -0.05
CA MET A 247 9.05 11.82 0.85
C MET A 247 10.25 11.03 1.40
N THR A 248 11.28 10.93 0.58
CA THR A 248 12.56 10.31 0.91
C THR A 248 13.66 10.99 0.09
N VAL A 249 14.90 10.88 0.51
CA VAL A 249 16.03 11.29 -0.34
C VAL A 249 16.01 10.47 -1.64
N GLY A 250 15.97 11.15 -2.78
CA GLY A 250 15.69 10.61 -4.12
C GLY A 250 14.23 10.76 -4.57
N GLY A 251 13.30 11.06 -3.66
CA GLY A 251 11.88 11.24 -3.92
C GLY A 251 11.26 10.07 -4.67
N GLY A 252 10.38 10.37 -5.63
CA GLY A 252 9.69 9.36 -6.44
C GLY A 252 10.62 8.41 -7.21
N THR A 253 11.86 8.82 -7.53
CA THR A 253 12.81 7.96 -8.25
C THR A 253 13.18 6.69 -7.49
N ARG A 254 12.98 6.67 -6.17
CA ARG A 254 13.23 5.51 -5.31
C ARG A 254 12.14 4.44 -5.39
N VAL A 255 10.93 4.81 -5.82
CA VAL A 255 9.71 3.97 -5.75
C VAL A 255 8.85 4.02 -7.01
N TYR A 256 9.30 4.67 -8.08
CA TYR A 256 8.61 4.69 -9.36
C TYR A 256 8.72 3.33 -10.07
N GLY A 257 7.82 3.08 -11.03
CA GLY A 257 7.76 1.82 -11.78
C GLY A 257 8.90 1.58 -12.78
N ALA A 258 10.04 2.27 -12.65
CA ALA A 258 11.21 2.15 -13.53
C ALA A 258 10.95 2.41 -15.03
N GLN A 259 9.85 3.08 -15.37
CA GLN A 259 9.52 3.46 -16.75
C GLN A 259 10.24 4.77 -17.09
N ALA A 260 11.34 4.66 -17.84
CA ALA A 260 12.20 5.79 -18.21
C ALA A 260 12.13 6.08 -19.73
N TRP A 261 10.93 6.41 -20.22
CA TRP A 261 10.76 6.82 -21.63
C TRP A 261 11.36 8.19 -21.88
N ARG A 262 11.88 8.39 -23.10
CA ARG A 262 12.36 9.71 -23.53
C ARG A 262 11.23 10.47 -24.21
N PHE A 263 11.17 11.76 -23.93
CA PHE A 263 10.32 12.67 -24.70
C PHE A 263 10.69 12.63 -26.18
N HIS A 264 9.68 12.70 -27.04
CA HIS A 264 9.86 12.93 -28.47
C HIS A 264 10.35 14.37 -28.68
N PRO A 265 11.18 14.67 -29.71
CA PRO A 265 11.65 16.04 -29.95
C PRO A 265 10.54 17.11 -30.04
N LYS A 266 9.34 16.73 -30.50
CA LYS A 266 8.18 17.62 -30.57
C LYS A 266 7.59 17.99 -29.21
N ASP A 267 7.81 17.18 -28.17
CA ASP A 267 7.33 17.46 -26.82
C ASP A 267 8.02 18.71 -26.24
N PHE A 268 9.25 19.01 -26.69
CA PHE A 268 9.97 20.24 -26.34
C PHE A 268 9.56 21.45 -27.17
N GLN A 269 8.67 21.27 -28.14
CA GLN A 269 8.20 22.31 -29.06
C GLN A 269 6.67 22.41 -29.05
N MET A 270 6.02 21.95 -27.98
CA MET A 270 4.55 21.84 -27.93
C MET A 270 3.85 23.16 -28.25
N ALA A 271 4.27 24.26 -27.62
CA ALA A 271 3.68 25.58 -27.84
C ALA A 271 3.89 26.08 -29.29
N SER A 272 5.06 25.86 -29.89
CA SER A 272 5.37 26.34 -31.24
C SER A 272 4.80 25.44 -32.34
N VAL A 273 4.63 24.14 -32.09
CA VAL A 273 4.11 23.16 -33.06
C VAL A 273 2.58 23.06 -33.01
N TYR A 274 1.98 23.15 -31.83
CA TYR A 274 0.55 22.90 -31.63
C TYR A 274 -0.23 24.10 -31.08
N GLY A 275 0.44 25.19 -30.69
CA GLY A 275 -0.17 26.36 -30.07
C GLY A 275 -0.32 26.26 -28.55
N VAL A 276 -0.71 27.36 -27.91
CA VAL A 276 -1.01 27.44 -26.47
C VAL A 276 -2.53 27.59 -26.34
N PRO A 277 -3.23 26.72 -25.59
CA PRO A 277 -4.67 26.89 -25.35
C PRO A 277 -4.98 28.24 -24.68
N GLU A 278 -6.05 28.91 -25.11
CA GLU A 278 -6.63 30.09 -24.45
C GLU A 278 -7.37 29.71 -23.16
#